data_AF-A0A8H7ZRN7-F1
#
_entry.id   AF-A0A8H7ZRN7-F1
#
_cell.length_a   1.000
_cell.length_b   1.000
_cell.length_c   1.000
_cell.angle_alpha   90.00
_cell.angle_beta   90.00
_cell.angle_gamma   90.00
#
_symmetry.space_group_name_H-M   'P 1'
#
loop_
_entity.id
_entity.type
_entity.pdbx_description
1 polymer ?
#
loop_
_entity_poly.entity_id
_entity_poly.type
_entity_poly.pdbx_seq_one_letter_code
_entity_poly.pdbx_strand_id
1 'polypeptide(L)'
;MYLRVLLSPSRTPKRNETPAEQLETERALLEPKARQALERYGHQIVIGNMLATRKHEVDFITPDSHEKVALTMEEIAAGREIEAKIIPELVRRHDRWIAGQAAG
;
A
#
# COMPACT_ATOMS: atom_id res chain seq x y z
N MET A 1 -1.41 12.09 2.52
CA MET A 1 -2.30 11.24 1.71
C MET A 1 -2.70 10.02 2.49
N TYR A 2 -3.95 9.62 2.30
CA TYR A 2 -4.44 8.29 2.60
C TYR A 2 -4.63 7.61 1.25
N LEU A 3 -3.96 6.47 1.03
CA LEU A 3 -4.26 5.61 -0.12
C LEU A 3 -4.37 4.17 0.36
N ARG A 4 -5.56 3.80 0.83
CA ARG A 4 -5.97 2.40 0.92
C ARG A 4 -6.32 1.95 -0.50
N VAL A 5 -5.39 1.32 -1.21
CA VAL A 5 -5.73 0.71 -2.51
C VAL A 5 -6.31 -0.66 -2.24
N LEU A 6 -7.64 -0.73 -2.26
CA LEU A 6 -8.39 -1.99 -2.24
C LEU A 6 -8.51 -2.52 -3.66
N LEU A 7 -7.60 -3.41 -4.06
CA LEU A 7 -7.86 -4.32 -5.17
C LEU A 7 -8.41 -5.63 -4.58
N SER A 8 -9.72 -5.66 -4.33
CA SER A 8 -10.45 -6.90 -4.05
C SER A 8 -11.19 -7.33 -5.31
N PRO A 9 -11.06 -8.59 -5.76
CA PRO A 9 -12.03 -9.17 -6.68
C PRO A 9 -13.30 -9.46 -5.88
N SER A 10 -14.30 -8.58 -6.02
CA SER A 10 -15.72 -8.82 -5.74
C SER A 10 -16.06 -9.73 -4.54
N ARG A 11 -16.06 -9.20 -3.31
CA ARG A 11 -17.03 -9.59 -2.26
C ARG A 11 -17.42 -8.35 -1.46
N THR A 12 -18.73 -8.12 -1.39
CA THR A 12 -19.36 -7.04 -0.62
C THR A 12 -18.83 -6.98 0.82
N PRO A 13 -18.40 -5.80 1.33
CA PRO A 13 -18.00 -5.67 2.72
C PRO A 13 -19.21 -5.92 3.63
N LYS A 14 -19.05 -6.77 4.65
CA LYS A 14 -20.05 -6.87 5.71
C LYS A 14 -20.07 -5.56 6.50
N ARG A 15 -21.25 -4.92 6.46
CA ARG A 15 -21.66 -3.69 7.13
C ARG A 15 -21.50 -3.82 8.65
N ASN A 16 -20.45 -3.21 9.23
CA ASN A 16 -20.44 -2.59 10.59
C ASN A 16 -19.06 -2.24 11.20
N GLU A 17 -17.94 -2.24 10.48
CA GLU A 17 -16.68 -1.69 11.05
C GLU A 17 -16.23 -0.50 10.22
N THR A 18 -16.37 0.72 10.76
CA THR A 18 -15.60 1.88 10.31
C THR A 18 -14.23 1.74 10.97
N PRO A 19 -13.18 1.25 10.29
CA PRO A 19 -11.88 1.18 10.93
C PRO A 19 -11.36 2.60 10.94
N ALA A 20 -11.26 3.18 12.14
CA ALA A 20 -10.58 4.44 12.35
C ALA A 20 -9.25 4.41 11.59
N GLU A 21 -9.04 5.41 10.75
CA GLU A 21 -7.91 5.56 9.83
C GLU A 21 -6.61 5.73 10.61
N GLN A 22 -6.06 4.61 11.10
CA GLN A 22 -4.89 4.57 11.96
C GLN A 22 -3.60 4.73 11.13
N LEU A 23 -2.93 5.87 11.34
CA LEU A 23 -1.56 6.08 10.93
C LEU A 23 -0.66 5.23 11.84
N GLU A 24 0.18 4.36 11.26
CA GLU A 24 1.08 3.54 12.07
C GLU A 24 2.21 4.41 12.65
N THR A 25 2.33 4.37 13.97
CA THR A 25 3.33 5.14 14.73
C THR A 25 4.50 4.25 15.19
N GLU A 26 4.33 2.92 15.16
CA GLU A 26 5.34 1.94 15.54
C GLU A 26 5.80 1.09 14.35
N ARG A 27 7.09 1.14 14.03
CA ARG A 27 7.66 0.41 12.87
C ARG A 27 7.49 -1.10 13.00
N ALA A 28 7.59 -1.61 14.21
CA ALA A 28 7.44 -3.05 14.50
C ALA A 28 6.05 -3.58 14.19
N LEU A 29 5.01 -2.72 14.15
CA LEU A 29 3.63 -3.13 13.91
C LEU A 29 3.20 -3.02 12.44
N LEU A 30 3.95 -2.27 11.63
CA LEU A 30 3.57 -1.98 10.25
C LEU A 30 3.48 -3.24 9.38
N GLU A 31 4.52 -4.06 9.36
CA GLU A 31 4.52 -5.29 8.55
C GLU A 31 3.54 -6.34 9.08
N PRO A 32 3.50 -6.69 10.39
CA PRO A 32 2.54 -7.67 10.90
C PRO A 32 1.07 -7.32 10.59
N LYS A 33 0.69 -6.04 10.71
CA LYS A 33 -0.66 -5.58 10.37
C LYS A 33 -0.93 -5.64 8.87
N ALA A 34 0.06 -5.30 8.04
CA ALA A 34 -0.07 -5.42 6.59
C ALA A 34 -0.27 -6.87 6.16
N ARG A 35 0.52 -7.81 6.71
CA ARG A 35 0.37 -9.26 6.49
C ARG A 35 -1.00 -9.75 6.91
N GLN A 36 -1.47 -9.35 8.09
CA GLN A 36 -2.81 -9.68 8.56
C GLN A 36 -3.91 -9.15 7.62
N ALA A 37 -3.76 -7.93 7.08
CA ALA A 37 -4.73 -7.37 6.14
C ALA A 37 -4.74 -8.11 4.80
N LEU A 38 -3.57 -8.53 4.29
CA LEU A 38 -3.45 -9.38 3.10
C LEU A 38 -4.22 -10.69 3.29
N GLU A 39 -4.00 -11.39 4.40
CA GLU A 39 -4.63 -12.67 4.71
C GLU A 39 -6.14 -12.55 4.99
N ARG A 40 -6.53 -11.61 5.87
CA ARG A 40 -7.91 -11.50 6.36
C ARG A 40 -8.88 -11.01 5.29
N TYR A 41 -8.42 -10.15 4.39
CA TYR A 41 -9.27 -9.50 3.40
C TYR A 41 -8.98 -9.93 1.96
N GLY A 42 -8.00 -10.81 1.74
CA GLY A 42 -7.57 -11.22 0.40
C GLY A 42 -7.02 -10.06 -0.43
N HIS A 43 -6.35 -9.09 0.21
CA HIS A 43 -5.72 -7.98 -0.50
C HIS A 43 -4.51 -8.48 -1.27
N GLN A 44 -4.30 -7.93 -2.46
CA GLN A 44 -3.15 -8.26 -3.31
C GLN A 44 -1.90 -7.48 -2.87
N ILE A 45 -2.12 -6.28 -2.34
CA ILE A 45 -1.08 -5.37 -1.89
C ILE A 45 -1.59 -4.48 -0.77
N VAL A 46 -0.71 -4.16 0.17
CA VAL A 46 -0.90 -3.16 1.22
C VAL A 46 0.20 -2.13 1.09
N ILE A 47 -0.16 -0.85 1.08
CA ILE A 47 0.79 0.26 1.14
C ILE A 47 0.75 0.82 2.56
N GLY A 48 1.78 0.55 3.35
CA GLY A 48 1.95 1.05 4.70
C GLY A 48 2.85 2.28 4.73
N ASN A 49 2.74 3.09 5.77
CA ASN A 49 3.65 4.20 6.00
C ASN A 49 3.78 4.49 7.51
N MET A 50 4.96 4.98 7.91
CA MET A 50 5.13 5.57 9.24
C MET A 50 4.59 6.99 9.24
N LEU A 51 3.96 7.44 10.34
CA LEU A 51 3.48 8.82 10.47
C LEU A 51 4.60 9.86 10.22
N ALA A 52 5.79 9.62 10.77
CA ALA A 52 6.93 10.52 10.67
C ALA A 52 7.48 10.66 9.23
N THR A 53 7.34 9.62 8.40
CA THR A 53 7.93 9.58 7.04
C THR A 53 6.89 9.57 5.92
N ARG A 54 5.59 9.64 6.24
CA ARG A 54 4.46 9.47 5.31
C ARG A 54 4.46 10.33 4.04
N LYS A 55 5.19 11.45 4.05
CA LYS A 55 5.29 12.36 2.89
C LYS A 55 6.43 11.99 1.93
N HIS A 56 7.33 11.11 2.34
CA HIS A 56 8.59 10.86 1.64
C HIS A 56 8.92 9.37 1.53
N GLU A 57 8.26 8.49 2.29
CA GLU A 57 8.50 7.04 2.28
C GLU A 57 7.20 6.27 2.53
N VAL A 58 7.04 5.18 1.80
CA VAL A 58 6.03 4.15 2.02
C VAL A 58 6.62 2.75 1.85
N ASP A 59 5.92 1.76 2.38
CA ASP A 59 6.22 0.33 2.31
C ASP A 59 5.13 -0.38 1.49
N PHE A 60 5.51 -0.94 0.34
CA PHE A 60 4.67 -1.79 -0.50
C PHE A 60 4.82 -3.26 -0.04
N ILE A 61 3.75 -3.85 0.45
CA ILE A 61 3.76 -5.20 1.05
C ILE A 61 2.78 -6.08 0.27
N THR A 62 3.27 -7.17 -0.30
CA THR A 62 2.50 -8.25 -0.95
C THR A 62 2.71 -9.55 -0.15
N PRO A 63 1.96 -10.64 -0.38
CA PRO A 63 2.16 -11.90 0.35
C PRO A 63 3.59 -12.44 0.33
N ASP A 64 4.34 -12.13 -0.73
CA ASP A 64 5.66 -12.64 -1.05
C ASP A 64 6.78 -11.58 -1.01
N SER A 65 6.45 -10.28 -0.90
CA SER A 65 7.45 -9.21 -0.95
C SER A 65 7.16 -8.06 0.01
N HIS A 66 8.21 -7.33 0.35
CA HIS A 66 8.15 -6.06 1.07
C HIS A 66 9.20 -5.14 0.44
N GLU A 67 8.73 -4.07 -0.20
CA GLU A 67 9.57 -3.10 -0.88
C GLU A 67 9.31 -1.69 -0.35
N LYS A 68 10.38 -0.94 -0.13
CA LYS A 68 10.31 0.44 0.32
C LYS A 68 10.43 1.39 -0.87
N VAL A 69 9.49 2.33 -0.98
CA VAL A 69 9.49 3.39 -1.98
C VAL A 69 9.68 4.71 -1.25
N ALA A 70 10.77 5.41 -1.54
CA ALA A 70 11.08 6.70 -0.94
C ALA A 70 11.46 7.75 -1.99
N LEU A 71 11.18 9.02 -1.71
CA LEU A 71 11.71 10.16 -2.46
C LEU A 71 13.20 10.32 -2.16
N THR A 72 13.99 10.69 -3.17
CA THR A 72 15.38 11.11 -2.99
C THR A 72 15.42 12.53 -2.43
N MET A 73 16.58 12.94 -1.91
CA MET A 73 16.74 14.30 -1.37
C MET A 73 16.50 15.37 -2.44
N GLU A 74 16.90 15.11 -3.68
CA GLU A 74 16.68 16.00 -4.83
C GLU A 74 15.19 16.14 -5.15
N GLU A 75 14.43 15.03 -5.09
CA GLU A 75 12.99 15.05 -5.32
C GLU A 75 12.25 15.80 -4.22
N ILE A 76 12.68 15.63 -2.97
CA ILE A 76 12.14 16.39 -1.82
C ILE A 76 12.43 17.89 -2.01
N ALA A 77 13.67 18.24 -2.37
CA ALA A 77 14.06 19.63 -2.61
C ALA A 77 13.29 20.27 -3.79
N ALA A 78 12.94 19.46 -4.80
CA ALA A 78 12.11 19.88 -5.93
C ALA A 78 10.60 19.95 -5.60
N GLY A 79 10.19 19.66 -4.35
CA GLY A 79 8.80 19.69 -3.93
C GLY A 79 7.95 18.54 -4.50
N ARG A 80 8.59 17.44 -4.92
CA ARG A 80 7.88 16.25 -5.42
C ARG A 80 7.11 15.59 -4.28
N GLU A 81 5.90 15.14 -4.56
CA GLU A 81 5.07 14.37 -3.63
C GLU A 81 5.27 12.86 -3.81
N ILE A 82 5.11 12.08 -2.74
CA ILE A 82 5.33 10.62 -2.76
C ILE A 82 4.35 9.89 -3.69
N GLU A 83 3.18 10.46 -3.97
CA GLU A 83 2.14 9.98 -4.92
C GLU A 83 2.71 9.83 -6.32
N ALA A 84 3.62 10.74 -6.70
CA ALA A 84 4.29 10.70 -7.99
C ALA A 84 5.21 9.46 -8.15
N LYS A 85 5.46 8.70 -7.07
CA LYS A 85 6.06 7.37 -7.11
C LYS A 85 5.03 6.27 -6.84
N ILE A 86 4.10 6.48 -5.90
CA ILE A 86 3.11 5.46 -5.50
C ILE A 86 2.19 5.08 -6.66
N ILE A 87 1.59 6.09 -7.31
CA ILE A 87 0.57 5.88 -8.35
C ILE A 87 1.09 5.05 -9.53
N PRO A 88 2.22 5.42 -10.19
CA PRO A 88 2.70 4.64 -11.33
C PRO A 88 3.11 3.22 -10.95
N GLU A 89 3.71 3.03 -9.77
CA GLU A 89 4.12 1.71 -9.29
C GLU A 89 2.91 0.81 -9.01
N LEU A 90 1.86 1.36 -8.43
CA LEU A 90 0.62 0.65 -8.19
C LEU A 90 -0.07 0.22 -9.49
N VAL A 91 -0.18 1.13 -10.47
CA VAL A 91 -0.75 0.82 -11.79
C VAL A 91 0.03 -0.32 -12.44
N ARG A 92 1.37 -0.23 -12.44
CA ARG A 92 2.25 -1.26 -13.00
C ARG A 92 2.04 -2.65 -12.35
N ARG A 93 1.87 -2.70 -11.03
CA ARG A 93 1.59 -3.96 -10.31
C ARG A 93 0.18 -4.48 -10.60
N HIS A 94 -0.80 -3.59 -10.70
CA HIS A 94 -2.16 -3.93 -11.04
C HIS A 94 -2.28 -4.52 -12.45
N ASP A 95 -1.64 -3.90 -13.43
CA ASP A 95 -1.63 -4.37 -14.82
C ASP A 95 -1.03 -5.78 -14.92
N ARG A 96 0.08 -6.02 -14.19
CA ARG A 96 0.70 -7.35 -14.11
C ARG A 96 -0.24 -8.38 -13.51
N TRP A 97 -0.98 -8.01 -12.45
CA TRP A 97 -1.94 -8.90 -11.82
C TRP A 97 -3.10 -9.24 -12.76
N ILE A 98 -3.67 -8.25 -13.46
CA ILE A 98 -4.73 -8.47 -14.47
C ILE A 98 -4.21 -9.42 -15.57
N ALA A 99 -3.02 -9.17 -16.11
CA ALA A 99 -2.44 -10.01 -17.15
C ALA A 99 -2.21 -11.45 -16.67
N GLY A 100 -1.80 -11.64 -15.41
CA GLY A 100 -1.64 -12.96 -14.81
C GLY A 100 -2.95 -13.71 -14.55
N GLN A 101 -4.07 -12.99 -14.34
CA GLN A 101 -5.40 -13.57 -14.18
C GLN A 101 -6.00 -14.05 -15.52
N ALA A 102 -5.64 -13.43 -16.64
CA ALA A 102 -6.12 -13.82 -17.97
C ALA A 102 -5.42 -15.08 -18.54
N ALA A 103 -4.33 -15.52 -17.91
CA ALA A 103 -3.51 -16.64 -18.36
C ALA A 103 -3.77 -17.96 -17.61
N GLY A 104 -4.79 -18.02 -16.74
CA GLY A 104 -5.20 -19.21 -15.98
C GLY A 104 -6.69 -19.49 -16.14
#